data_AF-A0A016W6U1-F1
#
_entry.id   AF-A0A016W6U1-F1
#
_cell.length_a   1.000
_cell.length_b   1.000
_cell.length_c   1.000
_cell.angle_alpha   90.00
_cell.angle_beta   90.00
_cell.angle_gamma   90.00
#
_symmetry.space_group_name_H-M   'P 1'
#
loop_
_entity.id
_entity.type
_entity.pdbx_description
1 polymer ?
#
loop_
_entity_poly.entity_id
_entity_poly.type
_entity_poly.pdbx_seq_one_letter_code
_entity_poly.pdbx_strand_id
1 'polypeptide(L)'
;MSLRPLSRLSFGFIFLQFSLLCTVLAEANSLPEAPTPIRPTRGCPLSPYATYLSQDQQETLHELVTEARQQGADESTVKLHIDKYISKVLPPQKYAEFRDAFERFEANRREKRSTEEKKIPKKVFDLVDQYSGSVDTDYSKFYKDNVRKLRRL
;
A
#
# COMPACT_ATOMS: atom_id res chain seq x y z
N MET A 1 46.42 -42.70 41.31
CA MET A 1 45.13 -42.32 40.69
C MET A 1 45.44 -41.68 39.35
N SER A 2 45.12 -42.35 38.25
CA SER A 2 45.40 -41.88 36.88
C SER A 2 44.08 -41.80 36.14
N LEU A 3 43.62 -40.57 35.86
CA LEU A 3 42.44 -40.27 35.09
C LEU A 3 42.81 -40.32 33.60
N ARG A 4 42.23 -41.29 32.87
CA ARG A 4 42.36 -41.39 31.41
C ARG A 4 41.52 -40.27 30.75
N PRO A 5 41.99 -39.66 29.65
CA PRO A 5 41.22 -38.64 28.95
C PRO A 5 40.13 -39.29 28.09
N LEU A 6 38.88 -38.99 28.42
CA LEU A 6 37.72 -39.41 27.63
C LEU A 6 37.59 -38.51 26.39
N SER A 7 37.50 -39.17 25.23
CA SER A 7 36.63 -38.82 24.09
C SER A 7 36.86 -37.51 23.31
N ARG A 8 38.00 -37.39 22.61
CA ARG A 8 38.10 -36.53 21.40
C ARG A 8 37.11 -36.93 20.29
N LEU A 9 36.65 -38.18 20.28
CA LEU A 9 35.69 -38.72 19.31
C LEU A 9 34.26 -38.21 19.51
N SER A 10 33.86 -37.77 20.71
CA SER A 10 32.47 -37.37 20.97
C SER A 10 32.12 -35.98 20.44
N PHE A 11 33.10 -35.08 20.35
CA PHE A 11 32.88 -33.72 19.84
C PHE A 11 32.66 -33.70 18.32
N GLY A 12 33.34 -34.57 17.57
CA GLY A 12 33.21 -34.65 16.11
C GLY A 12 31.82 -35.11 15.67
N PHE A 13 31.23 -36.08 16.37
CA PHE A 13 29.89 -36.57 16.06
C PHE A 13 28.79 -35.52 16.33
N ILE A 14 28.93 -34.72 17.39
CA ILE A 14 27.97 -33.65 17.71
C ILE A 14 28.05 -32.52 16.67
N PHE A 15 29.27 -32.14 16.25
CA PHE A 15 29.46 -31.10 15.23
C PHE A 15 28.91 -31.53 13.86
N LEU A 16 29.06 -32.80 13.50
CA LEU A 16 28.57 -33.35 12.24
C LEU A 16 27.03 -33.45 12.24
N GLN A 17 26.41 -33.79 13.38
CA GLN A 17 24.96 -33.76 13.56
C GLN A 17 24.39 -32.32 13.46
N PHE A 18 25.08 -31.34 14.05
CA PHE A 18 24.67 -29.92 13.96
C PHE A 18 24.75 -29.37 12.53
N SER A 19 25.81 -29.72 11.79
CA SER A 19 25.96 -29.34 10.38
C SER A 19 24.84 -29.92 9.51
N LEU A 20 24.47 -31.19 9.74
CA LEU A 20 23.39 -31.87 9.02
C LEU A 20 22.00 -31.29 9.34
N LEU A 21 21.77 -30.83 10.56
CA LEU A 21 20.52 -30.17 10.94
C LEU A 21 20.36 -28.77 10.31
N CYS A 22 21.46 -28.03 10.16
CA CYS A 22 21.43 -26.71 9.53
C CYS A 22 21.16 -26.77 8.02
N THR A 23 21.63 -27.80 7.31
CA THR A 23 21.36 -27.94 5.88
C THR A 23 19.91 -28.31 5.59
N VAL A 24 19.30 -29.18 6.41
CA VAL A 24 17.89 -29.60 6.23
C VAL A 24 16.91 -28.44 6.50
N LEU A 25 17.23 -27.53 7.44
CA LEU A 25 16.41 -26.35 7.73
C LEU A 25 16.52 -25.23 6.68
N ALA A 26 17.64 -25.15 5.96
CA ALA A 26 17.80 -24.21 4.86
C ALA A 26 16.98 -24.61 3.62
N GLU A 27 16.78 -25.91 3.41
CA GLU A 27 16.09 -26.45 2.22
C GLU A 27 14.56 -26.53 2.40
N ALA A 28 14.04 -26.43 3.63
CA ALA A 28 12.60 -26.46 3.91
C ALA A 28 11.87 -25.12 3.70
N ASN A 29 12.59 -24.02 3.42
CA ASN A 29 12.00 -22.68 3.24
C ASN A 29 11.90 -22.21 1.78
N SER A 30 12.39 -22.99 0.81
CA SER A 30 12.20 -22.71 -0.61
C SER A 30 10.85 -23.25 -1.09
N LEU A 31 9.77 -22.59 -0.67
CA LEU A 31 8.49 -22.72 -1.35
C LEU A 31 8.69 -22.32 -2.82
N PRO A 32 8.36 -23.19 -3.81
CA PRO A 32 8.38 -22.79 -5.20
C PRO A 32 7.36 -21.66 -5.38
N GLU A 33 7.86 -20.47 -5.65
CA GLU A 33 7.05 -19.31 -5.98
C GLU A 33 6.23 -19.65 -7.23
N ALA A 34 4.94 -19.94 -7.02
CA ALA A 34 4.02 -20.23 -8.10
C ALA A 34 4.07 -19.06 -9.09
N PRO A 35 4.17 -19.31 -10.41
CA PRO A 35 4.26 -18.24 -11.39
C PRO A 35 3.02 -17.35 -11.25
N THR A 36 3.23 -16.14 -10.73
CA THR A 36 2.16 -15.17 -10.62
C THR A 36 1.65 -14.87 -12.02
N PRO A 37 0.32 -14.87 -12.26
CA PRO A 37 -0.21 -14.56 -13.58
C PRO A 37 0.21 -13.13 -13.93
N ILE A 38 0.98 -12.99 -15.02
CA ILE A 38 1.40 -11.70 -15.57
C ILE A 38 0.13 -10.91 -15.90
N ARG A 39 -0.25 -10.00 -15.01
CA ARG A 39 -1.38 -9.10 -15.27
C ARG A 39 -0.96 -8.20 -16.43
N PRO A 40 -1.78 -8.04 -17.48
CA PRO A 40 -1.48 -7.08 -18.53
C PRO A 40 -1.34 -5.71 -17.85
N THR A 41 -0.13 -5.16 -17.90
CA THR A 41 0.18 -3.79 -17.50
C THR A 41 -0.55 -2.88 -18.47
N ARG A 42 -1.84 -2.63 -18.21
CA ARG A 42 -2.53 -1.49 -18.79
C ARG A 42 -1.65 -0.29 -18.46
N GLY A 43 -1.15 0.40 -19.49
CA GLY A 43 -0.26 1.55 -19.36
C GLY A 43 -0.94 2.67 -18.57
N CYS A 44 -0.94 2.54 -17.25
CA CYS A 44 -1.32 3.62 -16.37
C CYS A 44 -0.32 4.75 -16.62
N PRO A 45 -0.78 5.96 -16.95
CA PRO A 45 0.13 7.08 -17.13
C PRO A 45 0.96 7.22 -15.86
N LEU A 46 2.26 7.44 -16.03
CA LEU A 46 3.16 7.62 -14.90
C LEU A 46 2.70 8.85 -14.11
N SER A 47 2.80 8.75 -12.79
CA SER A 47 2.54 9.89 -11.91
C SER A 47 3.49 11.03 -12.25
N PRO A 48 3.03 12.29 -12.34
CA PRO A 48 3.91 13.44 -12.56
C PRO A 48 5.05 13.54 -11.54
N TYR A 49 4.84 13.07 -10.31
CA TYR A 49 5.92 12.97 -9.32
C TYR A 49 7.07 12.08 -9.81
N ALA A 50 6.77 10.94 -10.44
CA ALA A 50 7.78 10.02 -10.96
C ALA A 50 8.42 10.49 -12.28
N THR A 51 7.77 11.41 -13.00
CA THR A 51 8.31 11.98 -14.24
C THR A 51 9.28 13.14 -13.98
N TYR A 52 8.96 14.00 -13.00
CA TYR A 52 9.70 15.25 -12.78
C TYR A 52 10.66 15.19 -11.59
N LEU A 53 10.42 14.33 -10.60
CA LEU A 53 11.27 14.22 -9.41
C LEU A 53 12.21 13.01 -9.51
N SER A 54 13.44 13.18 -9.01
CA SER A 54 14.35 12.05 -8.82
C SER A 54 13.84 11.09 -7.73
N GLN A 55 14.39 9.88 -7.67
CA GLN A 55 14.04 8.90 -6.65
C GLN A 55 14.24 9.47 -5.24
N ASP A 56 15.41 10.05 -4.96
CA ASP A 56 15.72 10.66 -3.65
C ASP A 56 14.75 11.78 -3.28
N GLN A 57 14.33 12.59 -4.27
CA GLN A 57 13.36 13.66 -4.05
C GLN A 57 11.96 13.11 -3.74
N GLN A 58 11.57 11.98 -4.34
CA GLN A 58 10.31 11.30 -4.06
C GLN A 58 10.31 10.68 -2.66
N GLU A 59 11.43 10.06 -2.25
CA GLU A 59 11.60 9.49 -0.92
C GLU A 59 11.56 10.57 0.15
N THR A 60 12.29 11.66 -0.04
CA THR A 60 12.27 12.83 0.86
C THR A 60 10.85 13.40 0.99
N LEU A 61 10.13 13.56 -0.13
CA LEU A 61 8.76 14.05 -0.11
C LEU A 61 7.83 13.08 0.63
N HIS A 62 8.02 11.77 0.45
CA HIS A 62 7.25 10.74 1.13
C HIS A 62 7.45 10.79 2.64
N GLU A 63 8.70 10.91 3.10
CA GLU A 63 9.03 11.05 4.53
C GLU A 63 8.37 12.29 5.12
N LEU A 64 8.54 13.46 4.51
CA LEU A 64 7.94 14.72 4.97
C LEU A 64 6.41 14.65 5.10
N VAL A 65 5.75 14.05 4.11
CA VAL A 65 4.29 13.86 4.14
C VAL A 65 3.87 12.90 5.25
N THR A 66 4.64 11.83 5.44
CA THR A 66 4.35 10.81 6.46
C THR A 66 4.51 11.39 7.86
N GLU A 67 5.59 12.13 8.12
CA GLU A 67 5.82 12.81 9.39
C GLU A 67 4.76 13.86 9.68
N ALA A 68 4.42 14.72 8.71
CA ALA A 68 3.38 15.73 8.89
C ALA A 68 2.03 15.10 9.28
N ARG A 69 1.67 13.98 8.66
CA ARG A 69 0.45 13.24 8.98
C ARG A 69 0.51 12.58 10.35
N GLN A 70 1.66 12.03 10.75
CA GLN A 70 1.86 11.48 12.10
C GLN A 70 1.71 12.56 13.18
N GLN A 71 2.09 13.80 12.87
CA GLN A 71 1.91 14.97 13.74
C GLN A 71 0.48 15.52 13.73
N GLY A 72 -0.44 14.91 12.96
CA GLY A 72 -1.83 15.33 12.89
C GLY A 72 -2.09 16.53 11.99
N ALA A 73 -1.18 16.86 11.06
CA ALA A 73 -1.43 17.90 10.07
C ALA A 73 -2.63 17.53 9.18
N ASP A 74 -3.48 18.51 8.92
CA ASP A 74 -4.61 18.36 8.03
C ASP A 74 -4.15 18.27 6.56
N GLU A 75 -4.99 17.66 5.73
CA GLU A 75 -4.65 17.39 4.33
C GLU A 75 -4.37 18.68 3.52
N SER A 76 -4.97 19.83 3.90
CA SER A 76 -4.71 21.10 3.22
C SER A 76 -3.30 21.61 3.51
N THR A 77 -2.86 21.52 4.78
CA THR A 77 -1.50 21.86 5.19
C THR A 77 -0.47 20.94 4.54
N VAL A 78 -0.74 19.63 4.48
CA VAL A 78 0.15 18.67 3.80
C VAL A 78 0.32 19.03 2.32
N LYS A 79 -0.78 19.34 1.60
CA LYS A 79 -0.73 19.77 0.20
C LYS A 79 0.08 21.04 0.00
N LEU A 80 -0.08 22.02 0.89
CA LEU A 80 0.71 23.25 0.84
C LEU A 80 2.21 22.96 0.99
N HIS A 81 2.58 22.04 1.90
CA HIS A 81 3.98 21.66 2.11
C HIS A 81 4.55 20.91 0.92
N ILE A 82 3.75 20.03 0.29
CA ILE A 82 4.11 19.37 -0.96
C ILE A 82 4.39 20.41 -2.04
N ASP A 83 3.45 21.32 -2.33
CA ASP A 83 3.62 22.34 -3.36
C ASP A 83 4.85 23.23 -3.08
N LYS A 84 5.06 23.60 -1.82
CA LYS A 84 6.22 24.38 -1.38
C LYS A 84 7.53 23.63 -1.62
N TYR A 85 7.60 22.34 -1.30
CA TYR A 85 8.79 21.53 -1.53
C TYR A 85 9.09 21.44 -3.04
N ILE A 86 8.10 21.11 -3.86
CA ILE A 86 8.26 20.96 -5.31
C ILE A 86 8.75 22.27 -5.94
N SER A 87 8.20 23.42 -5.52
CA SER A 87 8.62 24.74 -6.02
C SER A 87 10.08 25.09 -5.71
N LYS A 88 10.69 24.45 -4.71
CA LYS A 88 12.09 24.64 -4.35
C LYS A 88 13.02 23.69 -5.08
N VAL A 89 12.59 22.45 -5.33
CA VAL A 89 13.44 21.43 -5.96
C VAL A 89 13.40 21.49 -7.48
N LEU A 90 12.31 21.99 -8.08
CA LEU A 90 12.19 22.17 -9.51
C LEU A 90 12.46 23.63 -9.92
N PRO A 91 13.20 23.87 -11.02
CA PRO A 91 13.28 25.18 -11.64
C PRO A 91 11.90 25.73 -12.02
N PRO A 92 11.68 27.06 -12.05
CA PRO A 92 10.36 27.65 -12.29
C PRO A 92 9.66 27.15 -13.56
N GLN A 93 10.40 26.95 -14.66
CA GLN A 93 9.86 26.41 -15.91
C GLN A 93 9.36 24.96 -15.74
N LYS A 94 10.16 24.11 -15.11
CA LYS A 94 9.80 22.71 -14.84
C LYS A 94 8.68 22.57 -13.82
N TYR A 95 8.60 23.50 -12.86
CA TYR A 95 7.49 23.56 -11.92
C TYR A 95 6.16 23.86 -12.62
N ALA A 96 6.14 24.79 -13.58
CA ALA A 96 4.95 25.08 -14.38
C ALA A 96 4.51 23.86 -15.20
N GLU A 97 5.44 23.20 -15.89
CA GLU A 97 5.19 21.95 -16.62
C GLU A 97 4.64 20.84 -15.70
N PHE A 98 5.21 20.70 -14.51
CA PHE A 98 4.74 19.76 -13.50
C PHE A 98 3.30 20.06 -13.07
N ARG A 99 2.97 21.33 -12.80
CA ARG A 99 1.62 21.74 -12.39
C ARG A 99 0.58 21.40 -13.45
N ASP A 100 0.86 21.72 -14.70
CA ASP A 100 -0.03 21.39 -15.83
C ASP A 100 -0.20 19.87 -15.99
N ALA A 101 0.89 19.10 -15.88
CA ALA A 101 0.84 17.65 -15.96
C ALA A 101 0.07 17.03 -14.77
N PHE A 102 0.24 17.60 -13.57
CA PHE A 102 -0.44 17.17 -12.35
C PHE A 102 -1.95 17.41 -12.43
N GLU A 103 -2.37 18.57 -12.91
CA GLU A 103 -3.78 18.88 -13.09
C GLU A 103 -4.45 17.92 -14.09
N ARG A 104 -3.81 17.67 -15.24
CA ARG A 104 -4.31 16.71 -16.24
C ARG A 104 -4.38 15.28 -15.70
N PHE A 105 -3.36 14.87 -14.94
CA PHE A 105 -3.34 13.55 -14.32
C PHE A 105 -4.48 13.37 -13.31
N GLU A 106 -4.70 14.36 -12.44
CA GLU A 106 -5.78 14.33 -11.45
C GLU A 106 -7.17 14.41 -12.11
N ALA A 107 -7.34 15.19 -13.18
CA ALA A 107 -8.57 15.24 -13.95
C ALA A 107 -8.93 13.86 -14.54
N ASN A 108 -7.97 13.20 -15.22
CA ASN A 108 -8.15 11.86 -15.77
C ASN A 108 -8.42 10.81 -14.68
N ARG A 109 -7.80 10.97 -13.50
CA ARG A 109 -8.05 10.09 -12.35
C ARG A 109 -9.47 10.26 -11.81
N ARG A 110 -9.98 11.49 -11.77
CA ARG A 110 -11.35 11.80 -11.33
C ARG A 110 -12.40 11.36 -12.35
N GLU A 111 -12.13 11.53 -13.65
CA GLU A 111 -13.04 11.10 -14.72
C GLU A 111 -13.28 9.58 -14.70
N LYS A 112 -12.25 8.76 -14.42
CA LYS A 112 -12.44 7.30 -14.21
C LYS A 112 -13.27 6.94 -12.97
N ARG A 113 -13.45 7.86 -12.04
CA ARG A 113 -14.34 7.74 -10.89
C ARG A 113 -15.70 8.38 -11.13
N SER A 114 -15.94 8.94 -12.32
CA SER A 114 -17.25 9.51 -12.65
C SER A 114 -18.31 8.41 -12.53
N THR A 115 -19.41 8.80 -11.89
CA THR A 115 -20.64 8.03 -11.69
C THR A 115 -21.41 7.88 -13.00
N GLU A 116 -20.74 7.48 -14.10
CA GLU A 116 -21.47 6.80 -15.15
C GLU A 116 -22.03 5.54 -14.50
N GLU A 117 -23.35 5.49 -14.32
CA GLU A 117 -24.08 4.42 -13.66
C GLU A 117 -23.50 3.05 -14.03
N LYS A 118 -22.61 2.51 -13.18
CA LYS A 118 -22.25 1.11 -13.23
C LYS A 118 -23.52 0.38 -12.84
N LYS A 119 -24.31 -0.03 -13.84
CA LYS A 119 -25.63 -0.66 -13.68
C LYS A 119 -25.65 -1.79 -12.66
N ILE A 120 -24.50 -2.42 -12.38
CA ILE A 120 -24.34 -3.41 -11.32
C ILE A 120 -22.93 -3.27 -10.71
N PRO A 121 -22.79 -3.07 -9.38
CA PRO A 121 -21.52 -3.11 -8.67
C PRO A 121 -20.86 -4.48 -8.87
N LYS A 122 -19.62 -4.53 -9.39
CA LYS A 122 -18.89 -5.78 -9.58
C LYS A 122 -17.93 -6.08 -8.43
N LYS A 123 -17.56 -5.06 -7.65
CA LYS A 123 -16.63 -5.15 -6.53
C LYS A 123 -17.21 -4.54 -5.27
N VAL A 124 -16.74 -5.00 -4.12
CA VAL A 124 -17.14 -4.48 -2.79
C VAL A 124 -16.95 -2.96 -2.71
N PHE A 125 -15.87 -2.43 -3.28
CA PHE A 125 -15.62 -0.98 -3.31
C PHE A 125 -16.62 -0.20 -4.19
N ASP A 126 -17.19 -0.82 -5.22
CA ASP A 126 -18.26 -0.18 -6.02
C ASP A 126 -19.55 -0.02 -5.18
N LEU A 127 -19.79 -0.93 -4.22
CA LEU A 127 -20.91 -0.79 -3.27
C LEU A 127 -20.66 0.36 -2.30
N VAL A 128 -19.46 0.47 -1.76
CA VAL A 128 -19.11 1.56 -0.84
C VAL A 128 -19.27 2.90 -1.54
N ASP A 129 -18.79 3.05 -2.78
CA ASP A 129 -18.98 4.27 -3.56
C ASP A 129 -20.48 4.56 -3.82
N GLN A 130 -21.28 3.54 -4.12
CA GLN A 130 -22.73 3.70 -4.36
C GLN A 130 -23.50 4.16 -3.10
N TYR A 131 -23.14 3.65 -1.92
CA TYR A 131 -23.86 3.91 -0.67
C TYR A 131 -23.24 5.04 0.18
N SER A 132 -22.00 5.44 -0.08
CA SER A 132 -21.35 6.57 0.61
C SER A 132 -21.70 7.93 0.02
N GLY A 133 -22.11 7.98 -1.26
CA GLY A 133 -22.53 9.21 -1.93
C GLY A 133 -24.02 9.53 -1.81
N SER A 134 -24.85 8.58 -1.36
CA SER A 134 -26.27 8.83 -1.11
C SER A 134 -26.43 9.52 0.24
N VAL A 135 -26.62 10.84 0.21
CA VAL A 135 -26.89 11.72 1.37
C VAL A 135 -28.18 11.34 2.13
N ASP A 136 -28.94 10.34 1.64
CA ASP A 136 -30.30 10.04 2.05
C ASP A 136 -30.52 8.58 2.53
N THR A 137 -29.49 7.92 3.05
CA THR A 137 -29.64 6.62 3.72
C THR A 137 -29.82 6.82 5.22
N ASP A 138 -31.05 7.17 5.63
CA ASP A 138 -31.47 7.04 7.03
C ASP A 138 -31.54 5.56 7.42
N TYR A 139 -30.40 5.04 7.88
CA TYR A 139 -30.26 3.68 8.41
C TYR A 139 -31.21 3.41 9.58
N SER A 140 -31.81 4.44 10.21
CA SER A 140 -32.77 4.26 11.30
C SER A 140 -34.01 3.48 10.86
N LYS A 141 -34.42 3.62 9.59
CA LYS A 141 -35.57 2.89 9.04
C LYS A 141 -35.29 1.40 8.89
N PHE A 142 -34.08 1.03 8.44
CA PHE A 142 -33.64 -0.37 8.35
C PHE A 142 -33.64 -1.06 9.72
N TYR A 143 -33.12 -0.39 10.76
CA TYR A 143 -33.14 -0.96 12.11
C TYR A 143 -34.57 -1.05 12.67
N LYS A 144 -35.41 -0.04 12.46
CA LYS A 144 -36.82 -0.05 12.92
C LYS A 144 -37.61 -1.22 12.30
N ASP A 145 -37.45 -1.47 11.01
CA ASP A 145 -38.20 -2.52 10.30
C ASP A 145 -37.75 -3.92 10.70
N ASN A 146 -36.44 -4.13 10.89
CA ASN A 146 -35.90 -5.43 11.28
C ASN A 146 -36.11 -5.75 12.77
N VAL A 147 -36.06 -4.75 13.66
CA VAL A 147 -36.41 -4.94 15.09
C VAL A 147 -37.89 -5.33 15.23
N ARG A 148 -38.78 -4.78 14.39
CA ARG A 148 -40.20 -5.14 14.39
C ARG A 148 -40.44 -6.57 13.89
N LYS A 149 -39.61 -7.09 12.98
CA LYS A 149 -39.62 -8.50 12.54
C LYS A 149 -39.12 -9.45 13.62
N LEU A 150 -38.09 -9.07 14.38
CA LEU A 150 -37.53 -9.90 15.47
C LEU A 150 -38.46 -9.98 16.69
N ARG A 151 -39.30 -8.98 16.95
CA ARG A 151 -40.31 -9.01 18.03
C ARG A 151 -41.56 -9.86 17.75
N ARG A 152 -41.68 -10.45 16.55
CA ARG A 152 -42.82 -11.30 16.16
C ARG A 152 -42.47 -12.79 16.09
N LEU A 153 -41.27 -13.15 16.52
CA LEU A 153 -40.88 -14.51 16.92
C LEU A 153 -40.89 -14.59 18.44
#